data_AF-A0A940WXI7-F1
#
_entry.id   AF-A0A940WXI7-F1
#
_cell.length_a   1.000
_cell.length_b   1.000
_cell.length_c   1.000
_cell.angle_alpha   90.00
_cell.angle_beta   90.00
_cell.angle_gamma   90.00
#
_symmetry.space_group_name_H-M   'P 1'
#
loop_
_entity.id
_entity.type
_entity.pdbx_description
1 polymer ?
#
loop_
_entity_poly.entity_id
_entity_poly.type
_entity_poly.pdbx_seq_one_letter_code
_entity_poly.pdbx_strand_id
1 'polypeptide(L)'
;MQVRLKKHLPFLLIVVTLGLLFGVGQVSANQTIERISSSDRLGTAIEISKKGWTTSPTVILARSDHPADALAAAGLVATKNAPILLTDSDQLDSRIINEIRRLKATQVYLLGGTMAISSTVEEKLKNEFNVKRISGKERFTTAYEINKEAGLLSNDTAIIVNGKTVADALSASSVAANKGFPIYLADQNRLPVDLPQSVRNVLIFGGTAAISQSFENSLVSRGLKITRISGSDRYETSIKVAQWAGLSGDANILVRGTSVKNSGEDYPDAVAASGLAKRLQAPIILTHPTNPSSKVIDYLSNSNQRTTILGGTAAVSASIVDRIQNANQPQTVQYGTVKVSSTLNVRNAPVSGDRIGALSNGTKVEIHEVIGGWAKIKYGSGWGYISLTYVTISQPSSSSPVAGEIIAIDAGHGGKDGGAAYDGIVEKELVLDVALRVEKKLEAQGARVVMTRRDDTFIELVNRAKIANEANASSFISIHANGFRLESANGTETYWSKDNNSKELATLIQNLLYQELGTTNRGVKSNDYSVLRNTKMPAVLVELGFLSNKSDSDKLKTTKYREKAANAIYEGIVEYYRKR
;
A
#
# COMPACT_ATOMS: atom_id res chain seq x y z
N MET A 1 50.18 -67.80 19.57
CA MET A 1 49.01 -66.95 19.28
C MET A 1 49.33 -65.55 19.78
N GLN A 2 49.62 -64.62 18.85
CA GLN A 2 50.31 -63.36 19.13
C GLN A 2 49.37 -62.18 19.46
N VAL A 3 49.91 -61.32 20.31
CA VAL A 3 49.51 -59.98 20.75
C VAL A 3 49.49 -58.97 19.58
N ARG A 4 48.55 -58.00 19.59
CA ARG A 4 48.83 -56.54 19.59
C ARG A 4 47.56 -55.68 19.48
N LEU A 5 47.32 -54.91 20.54
CA LEU A 5 46.52 -53.69 20.52
C LEU A 5 47.17 -52.65 19.59
N LYS A 6 46.37 -51.95 18.79
CA LYS A 6 46.76 -50.72 18.10
C LYS A 6 46.15 -49.50 18.77
N LYS A 7 47.04 -48.53 18.98
CA LYS A 7 46.91 -47.18 19.53
C LYS A 7 46.01 -46.29 18.63
N HIS A 8 45.42 -45.24 19.19
CA HIS A 8 45.91 -43.86 18.97
C HIS A 8 45.27 -42.85 19.93
N LEU A 9 46.12 -41.93 20.37
CA LEU A 9 45.99 -40.87 21.35
C LEU A 9 45.32 -39.64 20.70
N PRO A 10 44.33 -38.96 21.31
CA PRO A 10 43.91 -37.66 20.82
C PRO A 10 44.84 -36.58 21.39
N PHE A 11 45.50 -35.85 20.48
CA PHE A 11 46.26 -34.65 20.78
C PHE A 11 45.27 -33.53 21.15
N LEU A 12 45.43 -32.98 22.34
CA LEU A 12 44.67 -31.84 22.85
C LEU A 12 45.13 -30.57 22.10
N LEU A 13 44.36 -30.11 21.12
CA LEU A 13 44.52 -28.78 20.54
C LEU A 13 43.42 -27.89 21.14
N ILE A 14 43.76 -27.14 22.18
CA ILE A 14 42.92 -26.04 22.68
C ILE A 14 43.02 -24.92 21.66
N VAL A 15 42.05 -24.83 20.76
CA VAL A 15 41.79 -23.63 19.98
C VAL A 15 40.85 -22.76 20.81
N VAL A 16 41.41 -21.77 21.50
CA VAL A 16 40.64 -20.64 22.03
C VAL A 16 40.22 -19.78 20.83
N THR A 17 39.12 -20.14 20.18
CA THR A 17 38.41 -19.18 19.32
C THR A 17 37.67 -18.22 20.24
N LEU A 18 38.28 -17.05 20.44
CA LEU A 18 37.61 -15.86 20.94
C LEU A 18 36.52 -15.50 19.93
N GLY A 19 35.33 -16.05 20.13
CA GLY A 19 34.13 -15.72 19.36
C GLY A 19 33.73 -14.30 19.68
N LEU A 20 34.25 -13.34 18.91
CA LEU A 20 33.61 -12.04 18.73
C LEU A 20 32.21 -12.33 18.17
N LEU A 21 31.23 -12.25 19.06
CA LEU A 21 29.81 -12.13 18.75
C LEU A 21 29.61 -10.87 17.91
N PHE A 22 29.90 -10.96 16.61
CA PHE A 22 29.25 -10.09 15.65
C PHE A 22 27.80 -10.54 15.63
N GLY A 23 26.95 -9.78 16.31
CA GLY A 23 25.52 -9.84 16.11
C GLY A 23 25.28 -9.71 14.62
N VAL A 24 24.90 -10.82 13.99
CA VAL A 24 24.39 -10.80 12.63
C VAL A 24 23.08 -10.03 12.75
N GLY A 25 23.14 -8.73 12.47
CA GLY A 25 21.94 -7.94 12.27
C GLY A 25 21.16 -8.65 11.17
N GLN A 26 20.01 -9.22 11.53
CA GLN A 26 19.11 -9.74 10.52
C GLN A 26 18.75 -8.58 9.60
N VAL A 27 19.25 -8.63 8.37
CA VAL A 27 18.78 -7.76 7.29
C VAL A 27 17.34 -8.20 7.06
N SER A 28 16.38 -7.41 7.58
CA SER A 28 14.97 -7.59 7.28
C SER A 28 14.81 -7.57 5.76
N ALA A 29 14.31 -8.67 5.19
CA ALA A 29 14.04 -8.75 3.76
C ALA A 29 13.02 -7.68 3.40
N ASN A 30 13.37 -6.77 2.49
CA ASN A 30 12.44 -5.75 2.00
C ASN A 30 11.16 -6.43 1.50
N GLN A 31 10.04 -6.12 2.13
CA GLN A 31 8.74 -6.68 1.76
C GLN A 31 8.44 -6.37 0.29
N THR A 32 8.23 -7.42 -0.52
CA THR A 32 7.94 -7.25 -1.94
C THR A 32 6.45 -6.92 -2.12
N ILE A 33 6.15 -5.71 -2.57
CA ILE A 33 4.78 -5.28 -2.87
C ILE A 33 4.57 -5.18 -4.38
N GLU A 34 3.56 -5.87 -4.89
CA GLU A 34 3.10 -5.78 -6.28
C GLU A 34 1.69 -5.20 -6.32
N ARG A 35 1.35 -4.47 -7.39
CA ARG A 35 -0.02 -4.05 -7.68
C ARG A 35 -0.50 -4.66 -8.99
N ILE A 36 -1.71 -5.21 -8.98
CA ILE A 36 -2.45 -5.67 -10.15
C ILE A 36 -3.66 -4.76 -10.32
N SER A 37 -3.66 -3.97 -11.39
CA SER A 37 -4.71 -3.00 -11.66
C SER A 37 -4.74 -2.64 -13.14
N SER A 38 -5.89 -2.18 -13.61
CA SER A 38 -6.07 -1.54 -14.92
C SER A 38 -6.78 -0.19 -14.76
N SER A 39 -7.17 0.43 -15.89
CA SER A 39 -7.93 1.69 -15.90
C SER A 39 -9.34 1.54 -15.32
N ASP A 40 -9.90 0.33 -15.30
CA ASP A 40 -11.22 0.03 -14.74
C ASP A 40 -11.26 -1.36 -14.06
N ARG A 41 -12.42 -1.70 -13.50
CA ARG A 41 -12.68 -2.96 -12.77
C ARG A 41 -12.67 -4.20 -13.66
N LEU A 42 -13.15 -4.07 -14.91
CA LEU A 42 -13.14 -5.17 -15.89
C LEU A 42 -11.71 -5.53 -16.26
N GLY A 43 -10.90 -4.52 -16.59
CA GLY A 43 -9.49 -4.65 -16.86
C GLY A 43 -8.72 -5.20 -15.66
N THR A 44 -9.04 -4.77 -14.44
CA THR A 44 -8.40 -5.30 -13.22
C THR A 44 -8.69 -6.80 -13.06
N ALA A 45 -9.92 -7.26 -13.30
CA ALA A 45 -10.25 -8.68 -13.29
C ALA A 45 -9.51 -9.48 -14.39
N ILE A 46 -9.32 -8.88 -15.58
CA ILE A 46 -8.50 -9.46 -16.65
C ILE A 46 -7.03 -9.59 -16.22
N GLU A 47 -6.45 -8.58 -15.59
CA GLU A 47 -5.06 -8.65 -15.12
C GLU A 47 -4.88 -9.67 -13.99
N ILE A 48 -5.87 -9.83 -13.10
CA ILE A 48 -5.92 -10.91 -12.11
C ILE A 48 -5.93 -12.28 -12.81
N SER A 49 -6.74 -12.44 -13.86
CA SER A 49 -6.81 -13.65 -14.68
C SER A 49 -5.47 -13.97 -15.35
N LYS A 50 -4.83 -12.99 -15.99
CA LYS A 50 -3.50 -13.16 -16.60
C LYS A 50 -2.43 -13.55 -15.59
N LYS A 51 -2.49 -13.00 -14.37
CA LYS A 51 -1.58 -13.35 -13.28
C LYS A 51 -1.71 -14.82 -12.85
N GLY A 52 -2.95 -15.30 -12.70
CA GLY A 52 -3.20 -16.64 -12.14
C GLY A 52 -3.21 -17.77 -13.16
N TRP A 53 -3.51 -17.48 -14.44
CA TRP A 53 -3.78 -18.49 -15.47
C TRP A 53 -3.22 -18.14 -16.84
N THR A 54 -2.43 -19.06 -17.39
CA THR A 54 -2.14 -19.12 -18.82
C THR A 54 -3.34 -19.66 -19.60
N THR A 55 -4.00 -20.69 -19.06
CA THR A 55 -5.25 -21.27 -19.58
C THR A 55 -6.19 -21.64 -18.44
N SER A 56 -7.50 -21.62 -18.70
CA SER A 56 -8.53 -22.16 -17.81
C SER A 56 -9.72 -22.64 -18.66
N PRO A 57 -10.11 -23.93 -18.59
CA PRO A 57 -11.25 -24.43 -19.36
C PRO A 57 -12.60 -23.84 -18.90
N THR A 58 -12.61 -23.22 -17.72
CA THR A 58 -13.79 -22.62 -17.09
C THR A 58 -13.53 -21.17 -16.73
N VAL A 59 -14.53 -20.31 -16.92
CA VAL A 59 -14.57 -18.93 -16.40
C VAL A 59 -15.84 -18.75 -15.58
N ILE A 60 -15.72 -18.02 -14.47
CA ILE A 60 -16.87 -17.55 -13.68
C ILE A 60 -17.08 -16.08 -14.01
N LEU A 61 -18.30 -15.68 -14.34
CA LEU A 61 -18.64 -14.32 -14.71
C LEU A 61 -19.63 -13.71 -13.70
N ALA A 62 -19.25 -12.58 -13.13
CA ALA A 62 -20.07 -11.82 -12.19
C ALA A 62 -20.31 -10.40 -12.68
N ARG A 63 -21.38 -9.74 -12.20
CA ARG A 63 -21.63 -8.33 -12.52
C ARG A 63 -20.58 -7.41 -11.87
N SER A 64 -20.22 -6.35 -12.57
CA SER A 64 -19.12 -5.48 -12.21
C SER A 64 -19.48 -4.48 -11.10
N ASP A 65 -20.73 -4.05 -11.00
CA ASP A 65 -21.19 -2.91 -10.22
C ASP A 65 -21.73 -3.25 -8.82
N HIS A 66 -22.46 -4.37 -8.67
CA HIS A 66 -23.04 -4.85 -7.41
C HIS A 66 -22.96 -6.39 -7.31
N PRO A 67 -21.78 -6.97 -7.04
CA PRO A 67 -21.54 -8.42 -7.17
C PRO A 67 -22.10 -9.27 -6.00
N ALA A 68 -23.28 -8.94 -5.47
CA ALA A 68 -23.87 -9.64 -4.33
C ALA A 68 -24.11 -11.14 -4.56
N ASP A 69 -24.46 -11.51 -5.78
CA ASP A 69 -24.66 -12.92 -6.17
C ASP A 69 -23.35 -13.71 -6.26
N ALA A 70 -22.21 -13.02 -6.29
CA ALA A 70 -20.88 -13.63 -6.42
C ALA A 70 -20.16 -13.83 -5.06
N LEU A 71 -20.77 -13.46 -3.93
CA LEU A 71 -20.15 -13.61 -2.61
C LEU A 71 -19.82 -15.07 -2.24
N ALA A 72 -20.56 -16.03 -2.80
CA ALA A 72 -20.30 -17.46 -2.63
C ALA A 72 -19.50 -18.07 -3.78
N ALA A 73 -19.09 -17.27 -4.79
CA ALA A 73 -18.37 -17.76 -5.98
C ALA A 73 -17.08 -18.52 -5.64
N ALA A 74 -16.50 -18.24 -4.48
CA ALA A 74 -15.34 -18.96 -3.95
C ALA A 74 -15.56 -20.50 -3.88
N GLY A 75 -16.79 -20.98 -3.72
CA GLY A 75 -17.11 -22.42 -3.79
C GLY A 75 -16.85 -23.00 -5.18
N LEU A 76 -17.26 -22.31 -6.25
CA LEU A 76 -16.93 -22.72 -7.63
C LEU A 76 -15.44 -22.59 -7.90
N VAL A 77 -14.79 -21.53 -7.40
CA VAL A 77 -13.33 -21.38 -7.51
C VAL A 77 -12.63 -22.58 -6.88
N ALA A 78 -13.08 -23.05 -5.72
CA ALA A 78 -12.46 -24.17 -5.01
C ALA A 78 -12.42 -25.46 -5.86
N THR A 79 -13.48 -25.73 -6.63
CA THR A 79 -13.63 -27.00 -7.37
C THR A 79 -13.29 -26.88 -8.85
N LYS A 80 -13.41 -25.70 -9.45
CA LYS A 80 -13.12 -25.47 -10.87
C LYS A 80 -11.75 -24.82 -11.12
N ASN A 81 -11.11 -24.26 -10.10
CA ASN A 81 -9.84 -23.52 -10.21
C ASN A 81 -9.87 -22.49 -11.36
N ALA A 82 -10.94 -21.71 -11.42
CA ALA A 82 -11.24 -20.79 -12.51
C ALA A 82 -11.06 -19.32 -12.08
N PRO A 83 -10.66 -18.42 -13.00
CA PRO A 83 -10.71 -16.99 -12.75
C PRO A 83 -12.17 -16.51 -12.68
N ILE A 84 -12.38 -15.45 -11.88
CA ILE A 84 -13.62 -14.68 -11.90
C ILE A 84 -13.38 -13.43 -12.73
N LEU A 85 -14.09 -13.31 -13.84
CA LEU A 85 -14.15 -12.10 -14.66
C LEU A 85 -15.41 -11.29 -14.32
N LEU A 86 -15.42 -10.04 -14.77
CA LEU A 86 -16.52 -9.11 -14.52
C LEU A 86 -17.15 -8.65 -15.82
N THR A 87 -18.46 -8.41 -15.81
CA THR A 87 -19.22 -7.84 -16.93
C THR A 87 -20.17 -6.77 -16.42
N ASP A 88 -20.55 -5.82 -17.26
CA ASP A 88 -21.69 -4.96 -16.97
C ASP A 88 -22.99 -5.75 -17.10
N SER A 89 -24.06 -5.26 -16.48
CA SER A 89 -25.32 -6.02 -16.35
C SER A 89 -26.00 -6.23 -17.70
N ASP A 90 -25.96 -5.26 -18.60
CA ASP A 90 -26.65 -5.26 -19.90
C ASP A 90 -25.70 -5.29 -21.10
N GLN A 91 -24.40 -5.07 -20.87
CA GLN A 91 -23.38 -5.03 -21.92
C GLN A 91 -22.23 -5.98 -21.63
N LEU A 92 -21.87 -6.79 -22.64
CA LEU A 92 -20.69 -7.62 -22.63
C LEU A 92 -19.54 -6.90 -23.35
N ASP A 93 -18.51 -6.55 -22.60
CA ASP A 93 -17.30 -5.93 -23.15
C ASP A 93 -16.47 -6.95 -23.95
N SER A 94 -16.03 -6.56 -25.15
CA SER A 94 -15.16 -7.37 -26.01
C SER A 94 -13.86 -7.82 -25.33
N ARG A 95 -13.31 -7.03 -24.39
CA ARG A 95 -12.13 -7.37 -23.60
C ARG A 95 -12.35 -8.64 -22.77
N ILE A 96 -13.57 -8.86 -22.27
CA ILE A 96 -13.94 -10.05 -21.50
C ILE A 96 -14.01 -11.27 -22.41
N ILE A 97 -14.64 -11.15 -23.58
CA ILE A 97 -14.68 -12.23 -24.57
C ILE A 97 -13.26 -12.63 -24.98
N ASN A 98 -12.41 -11.65 -25.27
CA ASN A 98 -11.02 -11.89 -25.64
C ASN A 98 -10.22 -12.56 -24.52
N GLU A 99 -10.49 -12.24 -23.25
CA GLU A 99 -9.86 -12.92 -22.13
C GLU A 99 -10.36 -14.36 -21.97
N ILE A 100 -11.67 -14.63 -22.16
CA ILE A 100 -12.22 -16.00 -22.17
C ILE A 100 -11.57 -16.84 -23.28
N ARG A 101 -11.39 -16.26 -24.48
CA ARG A 101 -10.66 -16.88 -25.60
C ARG A 101 -9.19 -17.11 -25.28
N ARG A 102 -8.49 -16.13 -24.69
CA ARG A 102 -7.09 -16.25 -24.28
C ARG A 102 -6.90 -17.42 -23.32
N LEU A 103 -7.83 -17.59 -22.38
CA LEU A 103 -7.85 -18.70 -21.43
C LEU A 103 -8.17 -20.05 -22.08
N LYS A 104 -8.66 -20.06 -23.33
CA LYS A 104 -9.19 -21.25 -24.02
C LYS A 104 -10.35 -21.89 -23.25
N ALA A 105 -11.16 -21.06 -22.60
CA ALA A 105 -12.30 -21.53 -21.84
C ALA A 105 -13.42 -22.00 -22.77
N THR A 106 -14.03 -23.13 -22.44
CA THR A 106 -15.21 -23.66 -23.14
C THR A 106 -16.48 -23.53 -22.30
N GLN A 107 -16.32 -23.46 -20.97
CA GLN A 107 -17.41 -23.30 -20.01
C GLN A 107 -17.40 -21.90 -19.38
N VAL A 108 -18.55 -21.24 -19.37
CA VAL A 108 -18.77 -20.00 -18.62
C VAL A 108 -19.91 -20.21 -17.62
N TYR A 109 -19.68 -19.86 -16.35
CA TYR A 109 -20.70 -19.82 -15.31
C TYR A 109 -21.13 -18.38 -15.07
N LEU A 110 -22.39 -18.05 -15.34
CA LEU A 110 -22.96 -16.72 -15.11
C LEU A 110 -23.61 -16.67 -13.73
N LEU A 111 -23.14 -15.79 -12.85
CA LEU A 111 -23.67 -15.68 -11.49
C LEU A 111 -24.76 -14.59 -11.40
N GLY A 112 -25.92 -15.00 -10.91
CA GLY A 112 -27.07 -14.12 -10.68
C GLY A 112 -28.15 -14.21 -11.77
N GLY A 113 -29.34 -13.71 -11.43
CA GLY A 113 -30.49 -13.71 -12.33
C GLY A 113 -30.33 -12.71 -13.50
N THR A 114 -31.37 -12.59 -14.33
CA THR A 114 -31.36 -11.68 -15.50
C THR A 114 -31.28 -10.19 -15.13
N MET A 115 -31.70 -9.82 -13.92
CA MET A 115 -31.50 -8.47 -13.35
C MET A 115 -30.05 -8.20 -12.96
N ALA A 116 -29.27 -9.25 -12.70
CA ALA A 116 -27.84 -9.15 -12.39
C ALA A 116 -27.01 -9.08 -13.68
N ILE A 117 -27.24 -10.04 -14.57
CA ILE A 117 -26.61 -10.12 -15.89
C ILE A 117 -27.72 -10.49 -16.87
N SER A 118 -28.06 -9.58 -17.78
CA SER A 118 -29.17 -9.70 -18.74
C SER A 118 -29.09 -10.95 -19.61
N SER A 119 -30.24 -11.35 -20.16
CA SER A 119 -30.31 -12.41 -21.17
C SER A 119 -29.50 -12.05 -22.41
N THR A 120 -29.43 -10.77 -22.78
CA THR A 120 -28.62 -10.28 -23.91
C THR A 120 -27.14 -10.60 -23.75
N VAL A 121 -26.59 -10.42 -22.54
CA VAL A 121 -25.19 -10.79 -22.25
C VAL A 121 -25.01 -12.30 -22.33
N GLU A 122 -25.95 -13.08 -21.80
CA GLU A 122 -25.92 -14.54 -21.85
C GLU A 122 -25.98 -15.09 -23.29
N GLU A 123 -26.87 -14.57 -24.12
CA GLU A 123 -27.02 -14.97 -25.52
C GLU A 123 -25.75 -14.68 -26.33
N LYS A 124 -25.12 -13.52 -26.11
CA LYS A 124 -23.83 -13.20 -26.74
C LYS A 124 -22.74 -14.19 -26.38
N LEU A 125 -22.69 -14.67 -25.13
CA LEU A 125 -21.73 -15.69 -24.70
C LEU A 125 -22.05 -17.08 -25.30
N LYS A 126 -23.34 -17.45 -25.40
CA LYS A 126 -23.78 -18.74 -25.95
C LYS A 126 -23.42 -18.96 -27.41
N ASN A 127 -23.15 -17.88 -28.15
CA ASN A 127 -22.69 -17.97 -29.54
C ASN A 127 -21.33 -18.67 -29.68
N GLU A 128 -20.50 -18.69 -28.62
CA GLU A 128 -19.15 -19.26 -28.68
C GLU A 128 -18.83 -20.22 -27.53
N PHE A 129 -19.49 -20.10 -26.39
CA PHE A 129 -19.17 -20.87 -25.18
C PHE A 129 -20.36 -21.66 -24.66
N ASN A 130 -20.10 -22.75 -23.93
CA ASN A 130 -21.13 -23.38 -23.13
C ASN A 130 -21.41 -22.50 -21.91
N VAL A 131 -22.63 -21.97 -21.79
CA VAL A 131 -23.00 -21.03 -20.72
C VAL A 131 -23.99 -21.67 -19.78
N LYS A 132 -23.67 -21.65 -18.48
CA LYS A 132 -24.58 -22.08 -17.41
C LYS A 132 -24.80 -20.95 -16.43
N ARG A 133 -26.04 -20.45 -16.38
CA ARG A 133 -26.45 -19.48 -15.35
C ARG A 133 -26.71 -20.20 -14.02
N ILE A 134 -26.23 -19.61 -12.94
CA ILE A 134 -26.47 -20.04 -11.56
C ILE A 134 -27.10 -18.87 -10.83
N SER A 135 -28.35 -19.03 -10.42
CA SER A 135 -29.13 -17.95 -9.82
C SER A 135 -30.23 -18.49 -8.93
N GLY A 136 -30.51 -17.78 -7.84
CA GLY A 136 -31.74 -17.93 -7.07
C GLY A 136 -32.61 -16.66 -7.15
N LYS A 137 -33.74 -16.66 -6.44
CA LYS A 137 -34.62 -15.49 -6.31
C LYS A 137 -33.91 -14.32 -5.60
N GLU A 138 -33.05 -14.65 -4.65
CA GLU A 138 -32.26 -13.71 -3.86
C GLU A 138 -30.82 -14.22 -3.70
N ARG A 139 -29.90 -13.32 -3.29
CA ARG A 139 -28.48 -13.66 -3.06
C ARG A 139 -28.25 -14.88 -2.18
N PHE A 140 -29.12 -15.10 -1.19
CA PHE A 140 -29.07 -16.26 -0.28
C PHE A 140 -29.30 -17.58 -1.03
N THR A 141 -30.33 -17.63 -1.88
CA THR A 141 -30.62 -18.76 -2.74
C THR A 141 -29.59 -18.93 -3.86
N THR A 142 -29.06 -17.82 -4.41
CA THR A 142 -27.95 -17.89 -5.38
C THR A 142 -26.72 -18.55 -4.75
N ALA A 143 -26.37 -18.20 -3.51
CA ALA A 143 -25.26 -18.82 -2.80
C ALA A 143 -25.44 -20.33 -2.60
N TYR A 144 -26.67 -20.78 -2.30
CA TYR A 144 -26.97 -22.21 -2.22
C TYR A 144 -26.80 -22.92 -3.57
N GLU A 145 -27.33 -22.35 -4.66
CA GLU A 145 -27.18 -22.93 -6.01
C GLU A 145 -25.71 -22.95 -6.46
N ILE A 146 -24.90 -21.97 -6.07
CA ILE A 146 -23.44 -21.99 -6.28
C ILE A 146 -22.79 -23.17 -5.56
N ASN A 147 -23.12 -23.39 -4.29
CA ASN A 147 -22.58 -24.52 -3.52
C ASN A 147 -23.02 -25.87 -4.10
N LYS A 148 -24.26 -25.96 -4.58
CA LYS A 148 -24.80 -27.12 -5.29
C LYS A 148 -24.03 -27.41 -6.57
N GLU A 149 -23.84 -26.40 -7.42
CA GLU A 149 -23.10 -26.55 -8.67
C GLU A 149 -21.61 -26.87 -8.43
N ALA A 150 -21.04 -26.32 -7.37
CA ALA A 150 -19.68 -26.63 -6.95
C ALA A 150 -19.54 -28.05 -6.38
N GLY A 151 -20.63 -28.77 -6.11
CA GLY A 151 -20.61 -30.11 -5.51
C GLY A 151 -20.27 -30.10 -4.01
N LEU A 152 -20.56 -28.99 -3.31
CA LEU A 152 -20.13 -28.77 -1.92
C LEU A 152 -21.21 -29.08 -0.88
N LEU A 153 -22.40 -29.51 -1.27
CA LEU A 153 -23.52 -29.76 -0.33
C LEU A 153 -23.29 -30.93 0.63
N SER A 154 -22.33 -31.82 0.34
CA SER A 154 -21.97 -32.94 1.22
C SER A 154 -20.88 -32.60 2.24
N ASN A 155 -20.37 -31.37 2.26
CA ASN A 155 -19.35 -30.96 3.24
C ASN A 155 -19.91 -31.04 4.66
N ASP A 156 -19.06 -31.44 5.59
CA ASP A 156 -19.35 -31.44 7.03
C ASP A 156 -19.15 -30.06 7.68
N THR A 157 -18.50 -29.14 6.96
CA THR A 157 -18.11 -27.82 7.42
C THR A 157 -18.70 -26.75 6.51
N ALA A 158 -19.34 -25.74 7.09
CA ALA A 158 -19.92 -24.62 6.37
C ALA A 158 -19.39 -23.28 6.91
N ILE A 159 -19.17 -22.31 6.03
CA ILE A 159 -18.91 -20.92 6.43
C ILE A 159 -20.23 -20.15 6.38
N ILE A 160 -20.57 -19.46 7.47
CA ILE A 160 -21.69 -18.51 7.53
C ILE A 160 -21.12 -17.09 7.64
N VAL A 161 -21.60 -16.22 6.76
CA VAL A 161 -21.31 -14.79 6.75
C VAL A 161 -22.60 -14.00 6.55
N ASN A 162 -22.61 -12.74 6.98
CA ASN A 162 -23.75 -11.87 6.72
C ASN A 162 -23.78 -11.46 5.24
N GLY A 163 -24.90 -11.74 4.55
CA GLY A 163 -25.11 -11.44 3.13
C GLY A 163 -25.49 -9.99 2.83
N LYS A 164 -25.75 -9.16 3.85
CA LYS A 164 -26.05 -7.72 3.77
C LYS A 164 -24.89 -6.82 4.23
N THR A 165 -23.94 -7.37 5.00
CA THR A 165 -22.70 -6.69 5.44
C THR A 165 -21.49 -7.52 5.02
N VAL A 166 -21.18 -7.42 3.75
CA VAL A 166 -20.36 -8.33 2.94
C VAL A 166 -18.86 -8.34 3.20
N ALA A 167 -18.32 -7.45 4.03
CA ALA A 167 -16.88 -7.41 4.27
C ALA A 167 -16.35 -8.76 4.80
N ASP A 168 -17.13 -9.43 5.67
CA ASP A 168 -16.77 -10.74 6.20
C ASP A 168 -16.83 -11.85 5.13
N ALA A 169 -17.69 -11.70 4.11
CA ALA A 169 -17.74 -12.63 2.97
C ALA A 169 -16.49 -12.50 2.07
N LEU A 170 -15.91 -11.30 1.95
CA LEU A 170 -14.71 -11.07 1.16
C LEU A 170 -13.48 -11.74 1.78
N SER A 171 -13.30 -11.64 3.09
CA SER A 171 -12.23 -12.36 3.79
C SER A 171 -12.49 -13.88 3.85
N ALA A 172 -13.76 -14.30 3.93
CA ALA A 172 -14.14 -15.71 3.82
C ALA A 172 -13.75 -16.34 2.49
N SER A 173 -13.73 -15.54 1.41
CA SER A 173 -13.54 -16.03 0.04
C SER A 173 -12.20 -16.75 -0.15
N SER A 174 -11.10 -16.27 0.46
CA SER A 174 -9.81 -16.99 0.39
C SER A 174 -9.86 -18.31 1.12
N VAL A 175 -10.57 -18.41 2.25
CA VAL A 175 -10.70 -19.66 3.00
C VAL A 175 -11.56 -20.66 2.24
N ALA A 176 -12.72 -20.24 1.77
CA ALA A 176 -13.62 -21.07 0.98
C ALA A 176 -12.94 -21.62 -0.27
N ALA A 177 -12.24 -20.75 -1.03
CA ALA A 177 -11.51 -21.16 -2.22
C ALA A 177 -10.39 -22.16 -1.89
N ASN A 178 -9.59 -21.90 -0.84
CA ASN A 178 -8.44 -22.74 -0.49
C ASN A 178 -8.84 -24.07 0.15
N LYS A 179 -9.78 -24.06 1.10
CA LYS A 179 -10.18 -25.24 1.90
C LYS A 179 -11.36 -26.01 1.29
N GLY A 180 -12.09 -25.43 0.32
CA GLY A 180 -13.26 -26.07 -0.28
C GLY A 180 -14.51 -26.01 0.58
N PHE A 181 -14.60 -25.07 1.54
CA PHE A 181 -15.78 -24.93 2.38
C PHE A 181 -16.87 -24.09 1.68
N PRO A 182 -18.13 -24.55 1.64
CA PRO A 182 -19.24 -23.78 1.09
C PRO A 182 -19.53 -22.53 1.94
N ILE A 183 -19.80 -21.41 1.26
CA ILE A 183 -20.25 -20.17 1.90
C ILE A 183 -21.78 -20.12 1.84
N TYR A 184 -22.42 -19.97 3.00
CA TYR A 184 -23.85 -19.68 3.12
C TYR A 184 -24.03 -18.25 3.64
N LEU A 185 -24.94 -17.53 2.99
CA LEU A 185 -25.28 -16.17 3.37
C LEU A 185 -26.41 -16.18 4.39
N ALA A 186 -26.24 -15.42 5.47
CA ALA A 186 -27.23 -15.21 6.51
C ALA A 186 -27.61 -13.73 6.62
N ASP A 187 -28.72 -13.46 7.30
CA ASP A 187 -28.98 -12.16 7.91
C ASP A 187 -28.45 -12.17 9.35
N GLN A 188 -28.51 -11.02 10.04
CA GLN A 188 -28.02 -10.92 11.42
C GLN A 188 -28.64 -11.97 12.36
N ASN A 189 -29.92 -12.31 12.16
CA ASN A 189 -30.67 -13.14 13.12
C ASN A 189 -31.16 -14.47 12.57
N ARG A 190 -30.86 -14.81 11.30
CA ARG A 190 -31.35 -16.05 10.68
C ARG A 190 -30.55 -16.44 9.45
N LEU A 191 -30.68 -17.71 9.09
CA LEU A 191 -30.25 -18.24 7.79
C LEU A 191 -31.48 -18.38 6.87
N PRO A 192 -31.60 -17.61 5.77
CA PRO A 192 -32.75 -17.73 4.86
C PRO A 192 -32.83 -19.05 4.09
N VAL A 193 -31.72 -19.76 3.95
CA VAL A 193 -31.66 -21.08 3.28
C VAL A 193 -30.98 -22.07 4.22
N ASP A 194 -31.69 -23.13 4.61
CA ASP A 194 -31.17 -24.10 5.58
C ASP A 194 -29.85 -24.76 5.14
N LEU A 195 -29.00 -25.03 6.13
CA LEU A 195 -27.78 -25.80 5.92
C LEU A 195 -28.11 -27.24 5.51
N PRO A 196 -27.33 -27.87 4.61
CA PRO A 196 -27.45 -29.29 4.33
C PRO A 196 -27.28 -30.16 5.58
N GLN A 197 -27.96 -31.30 5.58
CA GLN A 197 -27.94 -32.27 6.69
C GLN A 197 -26.57 -32.90 6.94
N SER A 198 -25.59 -32.74 6.03
CA SER A 198 -24.21 -33.18 6.24
C SER A 198 -23.44 -32.27 7.18
N VAL A 199 -23.84 -31.00 7.31
CA VAL A 199 -23.09 -30.00 8.07
C VAL A 199 -23.13 -30.33 9.57
N ARG A 200 -21.95 -30.37 10.17
CA ARG A 200 -21.73 -30.57 11.62
C ARG A 200 -20.95 -29.41 12.23
N ASN A 201 -20.03 -28.85 11.46
CA ASN A 201 -19.18 -27.73 11.87
C ASN A 201 -19.59 -26.46 11.13
N VAL A 202 -19.72 -25.35 11.86
CA VAL A 202 -20.03 -24.05 11.27
C VAL A 202 -18.97 -23.04 11.70
N LEU A 203 -18.40 -22.38 10.70
CA LEU A 203 -17.49 -21.26 10.86
C LEU A 203 -18.28 -19.97 10.66
N ILE A 204 -18.43 -19.17 11.72
CA ILE A 204 -19.05 -17.84 11.59
C ILE A 204 -17.93 -16.83 11.44
N PHE A 205 -17.84 -16.16 10.28
CA PHE A 205 -16.90 -15.03 10.13
C PHE A 205 -17.68 -13.73 10.32
N GLY A 206 -17.21 -12.90 11.25
CA GLY A 206 -17.87 -11.66 11.64
C GLY A 206 -18.34 -11.65 13.09
N GLY A 207 -18.40 -10.45 13.67
CA GLY A 207 -18.82 -10.22 15.05
C GLY A 207 -20.34 -10.37 15.26
N THR A 208 -20.79 -10.16 16.49
CA THR A 208 -22.22 -10.27 16.87
C THR A 208 -23.12 -9.22 16.21
N ALA A 209 -22.55 -8.10 15.76
CA ALA A 209 -23.25 -7.12 14.93
C ALA A 209 -23.55 -7.65 13.52
N ALA A 210 -22.72 -8.54 12.98
CA ALA A 210 -22.95 -9.17 11.69
C ALA A 210 -23.85 -10.40 11.82
N ILE A 211 -23.59 -11.26 12.81
CA ILE A 211 -24.37 -12.48 13.08
C ILE A 211 -24.60 -12.57 14.58
N SER A 212 -25.82 -12.39 15.06
CA SER A 212 -26.13 -12.23 16.49
C SER A 212 -25.80 -13.47 17.31
N GLN A 213 -25.53 -13.25 18.60
CA GLN A 213 -25.29 -14.35 19.54
C GLN A 213 -26.53 -15.25 19.69
N SER A 214 -27.73 -14.68 19.65
CA SER A 214 -28.97 -15.46 19.71
C SER A 214 -29.11 -16.38 18.51
N PHE A 215 -28.77 -15.91 17.31
CA PHE A 215 -28.78 -16.75 16.12
C PHE A 215 -27.69 -17.84 16.18
N GLU A 216 -26.47 -17.52 16.62
CA GLU A 216 -25.45 -18.55 16.90
C GLU A 216 -25.94 -19.61 17.89
N ASN A 217 -26.55 -19.21 19.00
CA ASN A 217 -27.09 -20.13 19.99
C ASN A 217 -28.17 -21.04 19.38
N SER A 218 -28.99 -20.53 18.46
CA SER A 218 -29.98 -21.36 17.75
C SER A 218 -29.34 -22.45 16.88
N LEU A 219 -28.14 -22.19 16.31
CA LEU A 219 -27.38 -23.19 15.57
C LEU A 219 -26.78 -24.24 16.51
N VAL A 220 -26.29 -23.82 17.68
CA VAL A 220 -25.81 -24.74 18.75
C VAL A 220 -26.94 -25.65 19.23
N SER A 221 -28.14 -25.11 19.45
CA SER A 221 -29.33 -25.89 19.85
C SER A 221 -29.75 -26.93 18.79
N ARG A 222 -29.38 -26.72 17.52
CA ARG A 222 -29.55 -27.72 16.44
C ARG A 222 -28.46 -28.80 16.43
N GLY A 223 -27.53 -28.79 17.40
CA GLY A 223 -26.44 -29.75 17.50
C GLY A 223 -25.21 -29.43 16.65
N LEU A 224 -25.09 -28.20 16.12
CA LEU A 224 -23.96 -27.79 15.30
C LEU A 224 -22.80 -27.29 16.17
N LYS A 225 -21.57 -27.68 15.83
CA LYS A 225 -20.35 -27.17 16.45
C LYS A 225 -19.96 -25.85 15.80
N ILE A 226 -20.02 -24.75 16.56
CA ILE A 226 -19.75 -23.41 16.04
C ILE A 226 -18.34 -22.96 16.40
N THR A 227 -17.65 -22.33 15.45
CA THR A 227 -16.42 -21.55 15.68
C THR A 227 -16.60 -20.17 15.09
N ARG A 228 -16.66 -19.14 15.94
CA ARG A 228 -16.71 -17.75 15.50
C ARG A 228 -15.31 -17.16 15.38
N ILE A 229 -15.02 -16.53 14.25
CA ILE A 229 -13.80 -15.77 14.01
C ILE A 229 -14.18 -14.31 13.71
N SER A 230 -13.79 -13.41 14.60
CA SER A 230 -14.15 -11.99 14.50
C SER A 230 -13.13 -11.07 15.15
N GLY A 231 -12.89 -9.92 14.52
CA GLY A 231 -12.16 -8.78 15.06
C GLY A 231 -13.09 -7.69 15.59
N SER A 232 -12.51 -6.60 16.09
CA SER A 232 -13.27 -5.39 16.47
C SER A 232 -13.90 -4.69 15.26
N ASP A 233 -13.34 -4.92 14.07
CA ASP A 233 -13.86 -4.43 12.80
C ASP A 233 -13.61 -5.47 11.69
N ARG A 234 -14.02 -5.13 10.46
CA ARG A 234 -13.84 -5.96 9.26
C ARG A 234 -12.38 -6.22 8.90
N TYR A 235 -11.50 -5.27 9.21
CA TYR A 235 -10.09 -5.34 8.86
C TYR A 235 -9.37 -6.33 9.77
N GLU A 236 -9.59 -6.23 11.08
CA GLU A 236 -9.09 -7.23 12.03
C GLU A 236 -9.74 -8.60 11.82
N THR A 237 -11.03 -8.64 11.46
CA THR A 237 -11.68 -9.91 11.12
C THR A 237 -10.95 -10.61 9.96
N SER A 238 -10.55 -9.87 8.92
CA SER A 238 -9.78 -10.45 7.81
C SER A 238 -8.43 -11.04 8.24
N ILE A 239 -7.73 -10.39 9.17
CA ILE A 239 -6.46 -10.87 9.74
C ILE A 239 -6.68 -12.14 10.56
N LYS A 240 -7.69 -12.16 11.44
CA LYS A 240 -8.00 -13.34 12.25
C LYS A 240 -8.45 -14.53 11.41
N VAL A 241 -9.20 -14.28 10.33
CA VAL A 241 -9.57 -15.31 9.35
C VAL A 241 -8.32 -15.88 8.67
N ALA A 242 -7.38 -15.02 8.24
CA ALA A 242 -6.12 -15.45 7.65
C ALA A 242 -5.28 -16.31 8.60
N GLN A 243 -5.13 -15.86 9.85
CA GLN A 243 -4.41 -16.57 10.91
C GLN A 243 -5.06 -17.92 11.24
N TRP A 244 -6.39 -17.94 11.44
CA TRP A 244 -7.13 -19.17 11.71
C TRP A 244 -6.99 -20.20 10.59
N ALA A 245 -7.06 -19.76 9.34
CA ALA A 245 -6.99 -20.65 8.19
C ALA A 245 -5.60 -21.26 7.98
N GLY A 246 -4.58 -20.78 8.69
CA GLY A 246 -3.19 -21.09 8.44
C GLY A 246 -2.74 -20.62 7.05
N LEU A 247 -3.44 -19.64 6.46
CA LEU A 247 -3.11 -19.07 5.15
C LEU A 247 -2.06 -17.98 5.31
N SER A 248 -1.06 -18.20 6.16
CA SER A 248 0.16 -17.39 6.20
C SER A 248 1.19 -17.95 5.21
N GLY A 249 0.76 -18.33 3.99
CA GLY A 249 1.65 -18.80 2.93
C GLY A 249 2.55 -17.69 2.37
N ASP A 250 3.33 -17.94 1.32
CA ASP A 250 4.35 -17.01 0.78
C ASP A 250 3.83 -15.65 0.25
N ALA A 251 2.51 -15.43 0.26
CA ALA A 251 1.88 -14.21 -0.26
C ALA A 251 0.63 -13.77 0.52
N ASN A 252 0.41 -12.46 0.55
CA ASN A 252 -0.82 -11.78 0.97
C ASN A 252 -1.51 -11.15 -0.22
N ILE A 253 -2.84 -11.10 -0.21
CA ILE A 253 -3.63 -10.31 -1.16
C ILE A 253 -4.32 -9.18 -0.40
N LEU A 254 -3.98 -7.93 -0.74
CA LEU A 254 -4.56 -6.74 -0.12
C LEU A 254 -5.64 -6.15 -1.03
N VAL A 255 -6.86 -6.03 -0.51
CA VAL A 255 -8.01 -5.46 -1.25
C VAL A 255 -8.76 -4.45 -0.41
N ARG A 256 -9.55 -3.60 -1.08
CA ARG A 256 -10.46 -2.67 -0.41
C ARG A 256 -11.56 -3.41 0.35
N GLY A 257 -11.75 -3.08 1.63
CA GLY A 257 -12.77 -3.67 2.50
C GLY A 257 -14.03 -2.81 2.72
N THR A 258 -14.14 -1.65 2.07
CA THR A 258 -15.33 -0.77 2.18
C THR A 258 -15.82 -0.31 0.83
N SER A 259 -17.12 -0.05 0.74
CA SER A 259 -17.69 0.63 -0.43
C SER A 259 -17.25 2.09 -0.44
N VAL A 260 -17.03 2.64 -1.64
CA VAL A 260 -16.84 4.08 -1.87
C VAL A 260 -18.11 4.77 -2.35
N LYS A 261 -19.20 4.01 -2.51
CA LYS A 261 -20.52 4.51 -2.89
C LYS A 261 -21.44 4.47 -1.67
N ASN A 262 -22.21 5.54 -1.48
CA ASN A 262 -23.28 5.58 -0.48
C ASN A 262 -24.49 4.72 -0.89
N SER A 263 -24.63 4.45 -2.19
CA SER A 263 -25.82 3.82 -2.79
C SER A 263 -25.72 2.29 -2.95
N GLY A 264 -24.68 1.65 -2.43
CA GLY A 264 -24.53 0.20 -2.58
C GLY A 264 -23.14 -0.34 -2.28
N GLU A 265 -23.00 -1.64 -2.51
CA GLU A 265 -21.82 -2.45 -2.26
C GLU A 265 -20.84 -2.39 -3.44
N ASP A 266 -19.68 -1.75 -3.28
CA ASP A 266 -18.69 -1.58 -4.34
C ASP A 266 -17.34 -2.21 -3.96
N TYR A 267 -17.10 -3.47 -4.33
CA TYR A 267 -15.83 -4.19 -4.10
C TYR A 267 -15.54 -5.27 -5.17
N PRO A 268 -15.70 -4.97 -6.47
CA PRO A 268 -15.51 -5.93 -7.56
C PRO A 268 -14.14 -6.63 -7.55
N ASP A 269 -13.07 -5.89 -7.23
CA ASP A 269 -11.70 -6.42 -7.21
C ASP A 269 -11.53 -7.50 -6.13
N ALA A 270 -12.23 -7.36 -5.01
CA ALA A 270 -12.21 -8.34 -3.92
C ALA A 270 -12.95 -9.63 -4.28
N VAL A 271 -14.00 -9.55 -5.11
CA VAL A 271 -14.68 -10.74 -5.63
C VAL A 271 -13.77 -11.49 -6.60
N ALA A 272 -13.12 -10.76 -7.52
CA ALA A 272 -12.15 -11.34 -8.47
C ALA A 272 -10.93 -11.96 -7.76
N ALA A 273 -10.58 -11.47 -6.57
CA ALA A 273 -9.43 -11.92 -5.78
C ALA A 273 -9.46 -13.41 -5.40
N SER A 274 -10.64 -14.00 -5.19
CA SER A 274 -10.78 -15.36 -4.65
C SER A 274 -10.09 -16.44 -5.50
N GLY A 275 -10.15 -16.29 -6.83
CA GLY A 275 -9.42 -17.14 -7.76
C GLY A 275 -7.91 -17.06 -7.54
N LEU A 276 -7.35 -15.84 -7.51
CA LEU A 276 -5.92 -15.64 -7.30
C LEU A 276 -5.49 -16.10 -5.89
N ALA A 277 -6.34 -15.90 -4.88
CA ALA A 277 -6.13 -16.39 -3.53
C ALA A 277 -5.97 -17.91 -3.48
N LYS A 278 -6.74 -18.66 -4.29
CA LYS A 278 -6.57 -20.11 -4.46
C LYS A 278 -5.22 -20.45 -5.11
N ARG A 279 -4.86 -19.75 -6.18
CA ARG A 279 -3.61 -19.99 -6.93
C ARG A 279 -2.37 -19.75 -6.09
N LEU A 280 -2.40 -18.70 -5.27
CA LEU A 280 -1.28 -18.29 -4.42
C LEU A 280 -1.31 -18.92 -3.03
N GLN A 281 -2.34 -19.71 -2.68
CA GLN A 281 -2.59 -20.15 -1.30
C GLN A 281 -2.55 -18.98 -0.30
N ALA A 282 -3.04 -17.82 -0.74
CA ALA A 282 -2.89 -16.54 -0.04
C ALA A 282 -4.19 -16.15 0.68
N PRO A 283 -4.10 -15.44 1.82
CA PRO A 283 -5.25 -14.83 2.46
C PRO A 283 -5.65 -13.54 1.73
N ILE A 284 -6.94 -13.21 1.80
CA ILE A 284 -7.44 -11.89 1.42
C ILE A 284 -7.52 -11.02 2.69
N ILE A 285 -6.66 -10.00 2.74
CA ILE A 285 -6.60 -8.99 3.79
C ILE A 285 -7.31 -7.73 3.32
N LEU A 286 -8.17 -7.19 4.18
CA LEU A 286 -8.96 -6.01 3.88
C LEU A 286 -8.29 -4.74 4.38
N THR A 287 -8.42 -3.65 3.63
CA THR A 287 -8.01 -2.31 4.06
C THR A 287 -8.98 -1.21 3.65
N HIS A 288 -8.93 -0.08 4.35
CA HIS A 288 -9.59 1.15 3.91
C HIS A 288 -8.80 1.76 2.73
N PRO A 289 -9.43 2.42 1.74
CA PRO A 289 -8.73 3.00 0.59
C PRO A 289 -7.58 3.94 0.93
N THR A 290 -7.75 4.73 2.00
CA THR A 290 -6.83 5.82 2.38
C THR A 290 -6.37 5.78 3.83
N ASN A 291 -7.02 4.98 4.68
CA ASN A 291 -6.80 5.00 6.13
C ASN A 291 -6.71 3.58 6.71
N PRO A 292 -5.63 2.84 6.39
CA PRO A 292 -5.47 1.47 6.81
C PRO A 292 -5.43 1.37 8.34
N SER A 293 -6.08 0.34 8.87
CA SER A 293 -5.99 -0.04 10.29
C SER A 293 -4.54 -0.31 10.66
N SER A 294 -4.08 0.16 11.83
CA SER A 294 -2.72 -0.11 12.32
C SER A 294 -2.45 -1.62 12.39
N LYS A 295 -3.44 -2.41 12.81
CA LYS A 295 -3.35 -3.88 12.81
C LYS A 295 -3.07 -4.49 11.43
N VAL A 296 -3.64 -3.91 10.36
CA VAL A 296 -3.38 -4.35 8.97
C VAL A 296 -1.96 -3.99 8.56
N ILE A 297 -1.50 -2.79 8.89
CA ILE A 297 -0.12 -2.38 8.65
C ILE A 297 0.83 -3.33 9.38
N ASP A 298 0.64 -3.54 10.68
CA ASP A 298 1.46 -4.43 11.50
C ASP A 298 1.46 -5.87 10.98
N TYR A 299 0.28 -6.39 10.59
CA TYR A 299 0.18 -7.74 10.03
C TYR A 299 0.98 -7.89 8.73
N LEU A 300 0.89 -6.90 7.84
CA LEU A 300 1.58 -6.95 6.56
C LEU A 300 3.07 -6.66 6.72
N SER A 301 3.47 -5.68 7.52
CA SER A 301 4.87 -5.28 7.66
C SER A 301 5.74 -6.27 8.44
N ASN A 302 5.13 -7.01 9.37
CA ASN A 302 5.78 -8.11 10.07
C ASN A 302 5.75 -9.41 9.26
N SER A 303 5.12 -9.40 8.10
CA SER A 303 5.13 -10.53 7.19
C SER A 303 6.33 -10.47 6.25
N ASN A 304 7.13 -11.54 6.22
CA ASN A 304 8.20 -11.72 5.23
C ASN A 304 7.66 -12.05 3.82
N GLN A 305 6.34 -11.97 3.62
CA GLN A 305 5.66 -12.45 2.42
C GLN A 305 5.41 -11.32 1.43
N ARG A 306 5.26 -11.70 0.15
CA ARG A 306 4.88 -10.77 -0.90
C ARG A 306 3.46 -10.26 -0.67
N THR A 307 3.23 -8.96 -0.73
CA THR A 307 1.88 -8.40 -0.73
C THR A 307 1.46 -8.04 -2.14
N THR A 308 0.36 -8.63 -2.62
CA THR A 308 -0.26 -8.30 -3.91
C THR A 308 -1.48 -7.42 -3.68
N ILE A 309 -1.43 -6.18 -4.13
CA ILE A 309 -2.53 -5.23 -4.05
C ILE A 309 -3.40 -5.38 -5.29
N LEU A 310 -4.71 -5.53 -5.12
CA LEU A 310 -5.66 -5.57 -6.23
C LEU A 310 -6.43 -4.24 -6.32
N GLY A 311 -6.51 -3.71 -7.54
CA GLY A 311 -7.17 -2.44 -7.83
C GLY A 311 -6.23 -1.25 -7.89
N GLY A 312 -6.69 -0.18 -8.53
CA GLY A 312 -5.94 1.08 -8.67
C GLY A 312 -5.78 1.85 -7.36
N THR A 313 -5.17 3.03 -7.42
CA THR A 313 -4.93 3.89 -6.24
C THR A 313 -6.20 4.42 -5.58
N ALA A 314 -7.32 4.46 -6.32
CA ALA A 314 -8.64 4.76 -5.74
C ALA A 314 -9.22 3.61 -4.90
N ALA A 315 -8.80 2.36 -5.16
CA ALA A 315 -9.20 1.20 -4.37
C ALA A 315 -8.30 1.05 -3.13
N VAL A 316 -6.98 1.15 -3.33
CA VAL A 316 -5.96 1.11 -2.28
C VAL A 316 -4.88 2.13 -2.62
N SER A 317 -4.81 3.24 -1.88
CA SER A 317 -3.92 4.37 -2.17
C SER A 317 -2.43 4.04 -2.07
N ALA A 318 -1.60 4.85 -2.73
CA ALA A 318 -0.15 4.69 -2.71
C ALA A 318 0.44 4.87 -1.29
N SER A 319 -0.13 5.77 -0.48
CA SER A 319 0.33 6.01 0.90
C SER A 319 0.21 4.79 1.81
N ILE A 320 -0.65 3.83 1.47
CA ILE A 320 -0.74 2.55 2.19
C ILE A 320 0.50 1.70 1.92
N VAL A 321 1.01 1.72 0.69
CA VAL A 321 2.26 1.02 0.31
C VAL A 321 3.41 1.57 1.14
N ASP A 322 3.53 2.90 1.20
CA ASP A 322 4.57 3.58 1.96
C ASP A 322 4.47 3.24 3.46
N ARG A 323 3.25 3.21 4.02
CA ARG A 323 3.04 2.84 5.43
C ARG A 323 3.40 1.40 5.73
N ILE A 324 3.12 0.46 4.81
CA ILE A 324 3.50 -0.95 4.98
C ILE A 324 5.03 -1.10 4.95
N GLN A 325 5.68 -0.47 3.96
CA GLN A 325 7.14 -0.57 3.77
C GLN A 325 7.92 0.11 4.90
N ASN A 326 7.40 1.19 5.47
CA ASN A 326 8.06 1.98 6.51
C ASN A 326 7.59 1.67 7.94
N ALA A 327 6.73 0.68 8.15
CA ALA A 327 6.17 0.40 9.48
C ALA A 327 7.22 0.04 10.54
N ASN A 328 8.35 -0.53 10.12
CA ASN A 328 9.46 -0.92 11.01
C ASN A 328 10.49 0.21 11.19
N GLN A 329 10.24 1.39 10.63
CA GLN A 329 11.01 2.60 10.91
C GLN A 329 10.42 3.31 12.15
N PRO A 330 11.24 3.89 13.04
CA PRO A 330 10.74 4.54 14.25
C PRO A 330 9.75 5.68 13.90
N GLN A 331 8.49 5.51 14.32
CA GLN A 331 7.45 6.53 14.20
C GLN A 331 7.81 7.72 15.12
N THR A 332 7.82 8.94 14.58
CA THR A 332 8.06 10.16 15.35
C THR A 332 6.95 10.38 16.40
N VAL A 333 7.32 10.45 17.67
CA VAL A 333 6.42 10.77 18.81
C VAL A 333 5.90 12.21 18.66
N GLN A 334 4.59 12.40 18.78
CA GLN A 334 3.94 13.73 18.76
C GLN A 334 3.57 14.15 20.20
N TYR A 335 3.48 15.44 20.49
CA TYR A 335 3.06 15.94 21.81
C TYR A 335 1.74 16.71 21.71
N GLY A 336 0.98 16.81 22.80
CA GLY A 336 -0.30 17.53 22.85
C GLY A 336 -0.54 18.23 24.19
N THR A 337 -1.35 19.28 24.19
CA THR A 337 -1.79 20.02 25.38
C THR A 337 -3.32 20.03 25.45
N VAL A 338 -3.88 19.54 26.56
CA VAL A 338 -5.33 19.47 26.78
C VAL A 338 -5.93 20.89 26.90
N LYS A 339 -7.04 21.15 26.22
CA LYS A 339 -7.83 22.40 26.25
C LYS A 339 -9.30 22.10 26.54
N VAL A 340 -9.69 22.27 27.80
CA VAL A 340 -11.05 22.03 28.30
C VAL A 340 -11.39 23.04 29.40
N SER A 341 -12.68 23.33 29.61
CA SER A 341 -13.14 24.19 30.71
C SER A 341 -13.20 23.47 32.06
N SER A 342 -13.27 22.13 32.06
CA SER A 342 -13.30 21.30 33.28
C SER A 342 -12.25 20.18 33.21
N THR A 343 -12.61 19.00 32.69
CA THR A 343 -11.70 17.87 32.52
C THR A 343 -11.95 17.13 31.20
N LEU A 344 -10.91 16.58 30.60
CA LEU A 344 -10.96 15.74 29.42
C LEU A 344 -10.95 14.26 29.83
N ASN A 345 -11.99 13.51 29.49
CA ASN A 345 -12.05 12.09 29.81
C ASN A 345 -10.93 11.30 29.10
N VAL A 346 -10.25 10.45 29.89
CA VAL A 346 -9.39 9.39 29.36
C VAL A 346 -10.21 8.11 29.34
N ARG A 347 -10.22 7.42 28.19
CA ARG A 347 -11.00 6.20 27.96
C ARG A 347 -10.11 5.00 27.63
N ASN A 348 -10.58 3.79 27.91
CA ASN A 348 -9.87 2.56 27.53
C ASN A 348 -9.95 2.23 26.02
N ALA A 349 -10.86 2.88 25.28
CA ALA A 349 -10.97 2.80 23.82
C ALA A 349 -11.57 4.10 23.22
N PRO A 350 -11.31 4.42 21.93
CA PRO A 350 -11.94 5.56 21.25
C PRO A 350 -13.46 5.47 21.14
N VAL A 351 -14.14 6.62 21.09
CA VAL A 351 -15.59 6.80 20.82
C VAL A 351 -16.53 6.18 21.87
N SER A 352 -16.47 4.86 22.08
CA SER A 352 -17.38 4.08 22.93
C SER A 352 -16.70 3.42 24.14
N GLY A 353 -15.43 3.71 24.43
CA GLY A 353 -14.72 3.13 25.58
C GLY A 353 -15.17 3.69 26.93
N ASP A 354 -15.03 2.90 27.99
CA ASP A 354 -15.32 3.33 29.36
C ASP A 354 -14.33 4.40 29.82
N ARG A 355 -14.82 5.33 30.65
CA ARG A 355 -13.98 6.36 31.27
C ARG A 355 -13.09 5.69 32.33
N ILE A 356 -11.77 5.75 32.12
CA ILE A 356 -10.75 5.24 33.05
C ILE A 356 -10.04 6.35 33.81
N GLY A 357 -10.34 7.61 33.48
CA GLY A 357 -9.68 8.75 34.07
C GLY A 357 -10.12 10.08 33.48
N ALA A 358 -9.43 11.14 33.88
CA ALA A 358 -9.59 12.45 33.27
C ALA A 358 -8.31 13.30 33.41
N LEU A 359 -8.09 14.20 32.46
CA LEU A 359 -6.99 15.15 32.44
C LEU A 359 -7.53 16.56 32.66
N SER A 360 -6.79 17.39 33.40
CA SER A 360 -7.11 18.81 33.58
C SER A 360 -6.69 19.63 32.37
N ASN A 361 -7.26 20.83 32.24
CA ASN A 361 -6.81 21.84 31.27
C ASN A 361 -5.31 22.11 31.41
N GLY A 362 -4.60 22.19 30.29
CA GLY A 362 -3.16 22.44 30.24
C GLY A 362 -2.28 21.20 30.40
N THR A 363 -2.85 20.01 30.68
CA THR A 363 -2.07 18.76 30.77
C THR A 363 -1.35 18.49 29.44
N LYS A 364 -0.03 18.26 29.50
CA LYS A 364 0.76 17.82 28.35
C LYS A 364 0.74 16.29 28.22
N VAL A 365 0.64 15.78 27.01
CA VAL A 365 0.56 14.34 26.73
C VAL A 365 1.45 13.95 25.56
N GLU A 366 2.03 12.75 25.61
CA GLU A 366 2.70 12.11 24.48
C GLU A 366 1.66 11.35 23.65
N ILE A 367 1.59 11.66 22.37
CA ILE A 367 0.67 11.07 21.39
C ILE A 367 1.45 10.03 20.60
N HIS A 368 1.09 8.77 20.80
CA HIS A 368 1.74 7.63 20.16
C HIS A 368 0.99 7.13 18.92
N GLU A 369 -0.31 7.41 18.84
CA GLU A 369 -1.17 6.95 17.74
C GLU A 369 -2.37 7.88 17.64
N VAL A 370 -2.82 8.19 16.41
CA VAL A 370 -4.05 8.94 16.16
C VAL A 370 -5.03 8.06 15.38
N ILE A 371 -6.21 7.84 15.95
CA ILE A 371 -7.25 7.00 15.36
C ILE A 371 -8.58 7.77 15.40
N GLY A 372 -9.12 8.13 14.22
CA GLY A 372 -10.48 8.65 14.10
C GLY A 372 -10.78 9.88 14.98
N GLY A 373 -9.83 10.81 15.11
CA GLY A 373 -9.97 11.98 15.97
C GLY A 373 -9.66 11.75 17.46
N TRP A 374 -9.07 10.60 17.81
CA TRP A 374 -8.62 10.28 19.17
C TRP A 374 -7.10 10.07 19.19
N ALA A 375 -6.45 10.50 20.26
CA ALA A 375 -5.04 10.25 20.52
C ALA A 375 -4.86 9.17 21.57
N LYS A 376 -3.95 8.23 21.31
CA LYS A 376 -3.46 7.24 22.27
C LYS A 376 -2.31 7.82 23.06
N ILE A 377 -2.44 7.81 24.39
CA ILE A 377 -1.52 8.41 25.34
C ILE A 377 -1.18 7.42 26.45
N LYS A 378 -0.03 7.60 27.11
CA LYS A 378 0.29 6.88 28.35
C LYS A 378 -0.54 7.43 29.51
N TYR A 379 -1.18 6.56 30.29
CA TYR A 379 -2.01 6.95 31.44
C TYR A 379 -1.94 5.89 32.55
N GLY A 380 -1.48 6.29 33.74
CA GLY A 380 -1.17 5.35 34.83
C GLY A 380 -0.06 4.37 34.43
N SER A 381 -0.27 3.08 34.70
CA SER A 381 0.62 1.99 34.27
C SER A 381 0.36 1.48 32.85
N GLY A 382 -0.63 2.03 32.14
CA GLY A 382 -1.09 1.53 30.84
C GLY A 382 -1.37 2.64 29.81
N TRP A 383 -2.29 2.34 28.90
CA TRP A 383 -2.67 3.22 27.79
C TRP A 383 -4.09 3.74 27.96
N GLY A 384 -4.32 4.97 27.50
CA GLY A 384 -5.64 5.58 27.42
C GLY A 384 -5.82 6.39 26.14
N TYR A 385 -7.07 6.67 25.80
CA TYR A 385 -7.46 7.46 24.64
C TYR A 385 -8.14 8.75 25.07
N ILE A 386 -7.78 9.85 24.42
CA ILE A 386 -8.38 11.16 24.62
C ILE A 386 -8.86 11.72 23.28
N SER A 387 -9.95 12.49 23.28
CA SER A 387 -10.46 13.10 22.05
C SER A 387 -9.57 14.28 21.63
N LEU A 388 -9.10 14.26 20.39
CA LEU A 388 -8.28 15.34 19.82
C LEU A 388 -9.05 16.65 19.66
N THR A 389 -10.39 16.63 19.69
CA THR A 389 -11.21 17.84 19.74
C THR A 389 -10.82 18.77 20.89
N TYR A 390 -10.31 18.20 21.98
CA TYR A 390 -9.96 18.91 23.21
C TYR A 390 -8.45 18.95 23.46
N VAL A 391 -7.64 18.71 22.44
CA VAL A 391 -6.18 18.69 22.55
C VAL A 391 -5.61 19.59 21.48
N THR A 392 -4.91 20.64 21.89
CA THR A 392 -4.01 21.36 21.00
C THR A 392 -2.77 20.53 20.84
N ILE A 393 -2.62 19.85 19.71
CA ILE A 393 -1.41 19.07 19.42
C ILE A 393 -0.22 20.04 19.38
N SER A 394 0.71 19.85 20.31
CA SER A 394 2.04 20.44 20.29
C SER A 394 2.87 19.62 19.30
N GLN A 395 2.55 19.73 18.01
CA GLN A 395 3.53 19.39 16.99
C GLN A 395 4.70 20.38 17.13
N PRO A 396 5.93 20.02 16.78
CA PRO A 396 6.77 21.01 16.11
C PRO A 396 5.96 21.41 14.86
N SER A 397 5.26 22.54 14.97
CA SER A 397 4.40 23.19 13.97
C SER A 397 3.60 22.28 13.01
N SER A 398 2.28 22.48 12.97
CA SER A 398 1.44 22.11 11.82
C SER A 398 1.71 22.98 10.58
N SER A 399 2.97 23.32 10.34
CA SER A 399 3.49 23.89 9.13
C SER A 399 4.67 23.00 8.79
N SER A 400 4.72 22.49 7.55
CA SER A 400 5.92 21.79 7.06
C SER A 400 7.17 22.59 7.46
N PRO A 401 8.34 21.99 7.72
CA PRO A 401 9.54 22.76 8.04
C PRO A 401 9.84 23.88 7.02
N VAL A 402 9.38 23.72 5.78
CA VAL A 402 9.51 24.70 4.69
C VAL A 402 8.30 25.63 4.53
N ALA A 403 7.25 25.48 5.33
CA ALA A 403 6.02 26.25 5.19
C ALA A 403 6.23 27.72 5.58
N GLY A 404 5.88 28.63 4.67
CA GLY A 404 6.15 30.06 4.81
C GLY A 404 7.57 30.47 4.39
N GLU A 405 8.48 29.52 4.19
CA GLU A 405 9.82 29.81 3.68
C GLU A 405 9.77 30.19 2.20
N ILE A 406 10.65 31.12 1.81
CA ILE A 406 10.82 31.51 0.41
C ILE A 406 12.05 30.77 -0.11
N ILE A 407 11.87 29.79 -0.99
CA ILE A 407 12.96 28.93 -1.46
C ILE A 407 13.18 29.21 -2.94
N ALA A 408 14.39 29.66 -3.29
CA ALA A 408 14.74 29.90 -4.69
C ALA A 408 15.29 28.61 -5.32
N ILE A 409 14.67 28.19 -6.41
CA ILE A 409 15.09 27.03 -7.20
C ILE A 409 15.57 27.51 -8.57
N ASP A 410 16.81 27.19 -8.91
CA ASP A 410 17.43 27.54 -10.17
C ASP A 410 17.60 26.31 -11.06
N ALA A 411 16.90 26.29 -12.19
CA ALA A 411 17.17 25.33 -13.25
C ALA A 411 18.35 25.84 -14.07
N GLY A 412 19.51 25.18 -13.98
CA GLY A 412 20.73 25.57 -14.69
C GLY A 412 20.52 25.73 -16.20
N HIS A 413 21.35 26.58 -16.85
CA HIS A 413 21.29 26.82 -18.30
C HIS A 413 19.92 27.36 -18.79
N GLY A 414 19.59 27.21 -20.08
CA GLY A 414 18.32 27.64 -20.68
C GLY A 414 18.53 28.47 -21.95
N GLY A 415 17.56 28.46 -22.87
CA GLY A 415 17.60 29.19 -24.13
C GLY A 415 18.85 28.86 -24.94
N LYS A 416 19.67 29.89 -25.20
CA LYS A 416 20.92 29.80 -25.98
C LYS A 416 22.02 28.97 -25.31
N ASP A 417 21.92 28.73 -24.01
CA ASP A 417 22.87 27.88 -23.28
C ASP A 417 22.23 26.50 -23.06
N GLY A 418 22.76 25.50 -23.76
CA GLY A 418 22.33 24.10 -23.69
C GLY A 418 22.75 23.37 -22.40
N GLY A 419 23.84 23.81 -21.78
CA GLY A 419 24.63 22.96 -20.89
C GLY A 419 25.20 21.74 -21.62
N ALA A 420 25.52 20.69 -20.87
CA ALA A 420 26.01 19.43 -21.41
C ALA A 420 24.91 18.73 -22.26
N ALA A 421 25.31 18.18 -23.42
CA ALA A 421 24.42 17.44 -24.31
C ALA A 421 25.08 16.15 -24.77
N TYR A 422 24.52 15.02 -24.36
CA TYR A 422 25.06 13.68 -24.63
C TYR A 422 23.90 12.71 -24.85
N ASP A 423 24.09 11.70 -25.71
CA ASP A 423 23.16 10.58 -25.84
C ASP A 423 21.66 11.00 -25.99
N GLY A 424 21.39 12.11 -26.68
CA GLY A 424 20.02 12.60 -26.91
C GLY A 424 19.33 13.24 -25.69
N ILE A 425 20.06 13.53 -24.61
CA ILE A 425 19.59 14.34 -23.48
C ILE A 425 20.38 15.66 -23.41
N VAL A 426 19.67 16.75 -23.15
CA VAL A 426 20.25 18.10 -23.00
C VAL A 426 20.04 18.57 -21.56
N GLU A 427 21.11 19.04 -20.92
CA GLU A 427 21.12 19.41 -19.50
C GLU A 427 20.00 20.40 -19.16
N LYS A 428 19.83 21.47 -19.94
CA LYS A 428 18.82 22.50 -19.68
C LYS A 428 17.38 21.96 -19.58
N GLU A 429 17.06 20.90 -20.32
CA GLU A 429 15.74 20.26 -20.34
C GLU A 429 15.58 19.32 -19.14
N LEU A 430 16.62 18.52 -18.87
CA LEU A 430 16.67 17.61 -17.73
C LEU A 430 16.51 18.37 -16.40
N VAL A 431 17.31 19.43 -16.21
CA VAL A 431 17.34 20.14 -14.93
C VAL A 431 16.09 20.99 -14.72
N LEU A 432 15.45 21.45 -15.80
CA LEU A 432 14.14 22.10 -15.72
C LEU A 432 13.06 21.11 -15.25
N ASP A 433 13.01 19.89 -15.80
CA ASP A 433 12.06 18.87 -15.35
C ASP A 433 12.24 18.53 -13.86
N VAL A 434 13.47 18.34 -13.40
CA VAL A 434 13.74 18.06 -11.98
C VAL A 434 13.40 19.27 -11.09
N ALA A 435 13.74 20.49 -11.51
CA ALA A 435 13.42 21.71 -10.77
C ALA A 435 11.90 21.91 -10.57
N LEU A 436 11.09 21.70 -11.62
CA LEU A 436 9.63 21.79 -11.54
C LEU A 436 9.03 20.71 -10.61
N ARG A 437 9.64 19.53 -10.53
CA ARG A 437 9.23 18.49 -9.56
C ARG A 437 9.54 18.90 -8.12
N VAL A 438 10.72 19.45 -7.88
CA VAL A 438 11.13 19.96 -6.55
C VAL A 438 10.20 21.08 -6.11
N GLU A 439 9.93 22.02 -7.01
CA GLU A 439 8.98 23.11 -6.77
C GLU A 439 7.61 22.60 -6.31
N LYS A 440 6.99 21.71 -7.10
CA LYS A 440 5.66 21.17 -6.79
C LYS A 440 5.61 20.53 -5.41
N LYS A 441 6.69 19.86 -4.98
CA LYS A 441 6.79 19.24 -3.66
C LYS A 441 6.88 20.27 -2.55
N LEU A 442 7.73 21.30 -2.72
CA LEU A 442 7.88 22.38 -1.75
C LEU A 442 6.61 23.24 -1.62
N GLU A 443 5.95 23.57 -2.72
CA GLU A 443 4.68 24.31 -2.71
C GLU A 443 3.55 23.50 -2.06
N ALA A 444 3.48 22.20 -2.30
CA ALA A 444 2.54 21.30 -1.62
C ALA A 444 2.77 21.24 -0.09
N GLN A 445 3.95 21.65 0.36
CA GLN A 445 4.32 21.78 1.77
C GLN A 445 4.16 23.22 2.31
N GLY A 446 3.64 24.15 1.51
CA GLY A 446 3.39 25.53 1.93
C GLY A 446 4.60 26.46 1.83
N ALA A 447 5.71 26.03 1.20
CA ALA A 447 6.79 26.93 0.84
C ALA A 447 6.37 27.83 -0.33
N ARG A 448 6.90 29.05 -0.39
CA ARG A 448 6.82 29.89 -1.59
C ARG A 448 8.06 29.66 -2.45
N VAL A 449 7.90 29.01 -3.59
CA VAL A 449 9.02 28.72 -4.48
C VAL A 449 9.23 29.88 -5.47
N VAL A 450 10.48 30.32 -5.60
CA VAL A 450 10.90 31.34 -6.57
C VAL A 450 11.78 30.65 -7.60
N MET A 451 11.19 30.30 -8.74
CA MET A 451 11.93 29.74 -9.86
C MET A 451 12.72 30.83 -10.57
N THR A 452 13.99 30.58 -10.92
CA THR A 452 14.72 31.49 -11.82
C THR A 452 14.12 31.46 -13.22
N ARG A 453 13.76 30.27 -13.72
CA ARG A 453 13.04 30.06 -14.98
C ARG A 453 12.05 28.89 -14.87
N ARG A 454 10.93 28.96 -15.58
CA ARG A 454 9.91 27.88 -15.69
C ARG A 454 9.82 27.27 -17.09
N ASP A 455 10.57 27.80 -18.04
CA ASP A 455 10.61 27.40 -19.44
C ASP A 455 12.07 27.46 -19.96
N ASP A 456 12.24 27.29 -21.27
CA ASP A 456 13.54 27.32 -21.94
C ASP A 456 14.07 28.76 -22.17
N THR A 457 14.04 29.59 -21.12
CA THR A 457 14.57 30.95 -21.14
C THR A 457 16.02 30.98 -20.63
N PHE A 458 16.89 31.68 -21.37
CA PHE A 458 18.25 31.96 -20.90
C PHE A 458 18.28 33.10 -19.90
N ILE A 459 18.92 32.89 -18.74
CA ILE A 459 19.13 33.91 -17.71
C ILE A 459 20.62 33.98 -17.36
N GLU A 460 21.18 35.19 -17.40
CA GLU A 460 22.57 35.45 -17.01
C GLU A 460 22.83 35.04 -15.55
N LEU A 461 24.01 34.50 -15.26
CA LEU A 461 24.34 33.91 -13.94
C LEU A 461 24.12 34.89 -12.77
N VAL A 462 24.50 36.15 -12.95
CA VAL A 462 24.29 37.20 -11.94
C VAL A 462 22.81 37.51 -11.74
N ASN A 463 22.01 37.44 -12.79
CA ASN A 463 20.57 37.69 -12.71
C ASN A 463 19.82 36.57 -11.99
N ARG A 464 20.29 35.31 -12.08
CA ARG A 464 19.74 34.18 -11.29
C ARG A 464 19.87 34.44 -9.79
N ALA A 465 21.07 34.84 -9.35
CA ALA A 465 21.30 35.22 -7.97
C ALA A 465 20.50 36.47 -7.57
N LYS A 466 20.37 37.45 -8.49
CA LYS A 466 19.55 38.65 -8.28
C LYS A 466 18.08 38.32 -8.02
N ILE A 467 17.48 37.41 -8.79
CA ILE A 467 16.09 36.95 -8.58
C ILE A 467 15.90 36.41 -7.15
N ALA A 468 16.80 35.54 -6.70
CA ALA A 468 16.75 34.98 -5.35
C ALA A 468 16.94 36.04 -4.26
N ASN A 469 17.87 36.98 -4.48
CA ASN A 469 18.16 38.08 -3.56
C ASN A 469 16.99 39.07 -3.45
N GLU A 470 16.36 39.46 -4.56
CA GLU A 470 15.23 40.37 -4.60
C GLU A 470 13.96 39.77 -3.99
N ALA A 471 13.79 38.45 -4.13
CA ALA A 471 12.70 37.73 -3.48
C ALA A 471 12.90 37.54 -1.96
N ASN A 472 14.06 37.93 -1.41
CA ASN A 472 14.49 37.62 -0.05
C ASN A 472 14.37 36.12 0.26
N ALA A 473 14.87 35.28 -0.64
CA ALA A 473 14.83 33.84 -0.45
C ALA A 473 15.66 33.42 0.79
N SER A 474 15.12 32.49 1.56
CA SER A 474 15.75 31.88 2.74
C SER A 474 16.83 30.86 2.37
N SER A 475 16.76 30.28 1.17
CA SER A 475 17.80 29.42 0.59
C SER A 475 17.75 29.43 -0.95
N PHE A 476 18.86 29.06 -1.57
CA PHE A 476 19.02 28.97 -3.03
C PHE A 476 19.57 27.59 -3.44
N ILE A 477 18.87 26.89 -4.33
CA ILE A 477 19.25 25.56 -4.83
C ILE A 477 19.32 25.62 -6.35
N SER A 478 20.53 25.54 -6.90
CA SER A 478 20.77 25.41 -8.35
C SER A 478 20.94 23.95 -8.74
N ILE A 479 20.24 23.50 -9.78
CA ILE A 479 20.20 22.10 -10.22
C ILE A 479 20.87 22.00 -11.59
N HIS A 480 21.87 21.13 -11.67
CA HIS A 480 22.75 20.89 -12.80
C HIS A 480 22.97 19.38 -13.06
N ALA A 481 23.55 19.05 -14.20
CA ALA A 481 24.06 17.72 -14.49
C ALA A 481 25.39 17.80 -15.24
N ASN A 482 26.45 17.34 -14.59
CA ASN A 482 27.80 17.33 -15.10
C ASN A 482 27.97 16.77 -16.52
N GLY A 483 29.00 17.26 -17.20
CA GLY A 483 29.61 16.63 -18.38
C GLY A 483 31.13 16.68 -18.27
N PHE A 484 31.82 15.60 -18.63
CA PHE A 484 33.28 15.55 -18.56
C PHE A 484 33.91 14.78 -19.70
N ARG A 485 35.14 15.14 -20.08
CA ARG A 485 35.89 14.52 -21.19
C ARG A 485 36.17 13.03 -21.00
N LEU A 486 36.27 12.56 -19.75
CA LEU A 486 36.42 11.15 -19.43
C LEU A 486 35.05 10.57 -19.09
N GLU A 487 34.50 9.77 -19.99
CA GLU A 487 33.17 9.15 -19.84
C GLU A 487 33.06 8.18 -18.66
N SER A 488 34.19 7.78 -18.05
CA SER A 488 34.22 6.99 -16.82
C SER A 488 33.80 7.79 -15.58
N ALA A 489 33.86 9.12 -15.61
CA ALA A 489 33.42 9.97 -14.51
C ALA A 489 31.91 9.83 -14.30
N ASN A 490 31.48 9.43 -13.11
CA ASN A 490 30.08 9.23 -12.75
C ASN A 490 29.82 9.63 -11.30
N GLY A 491 28.54 9.72 -10.94
CA GLY A 491 28.07 9.95 -9.58
C GLY A 491 27.56 11.36 -9.32
N THR A 492 27.02 11.56 -8.12
CA THR A 492 26.44 12.84 -7.68
C THR A 492 27.44 13.63 -6.83
N GLU A 493 27.42 14.94 -6.95
CA GLU A 493 28.14 15.88 -6.07
C GLU A 493 27.28 17.12 -5.80
N THR A 494 27.52 17.76 -4.66
CA THR A 494 26.84 19.01 -4.33
C THR A 494 27.86 20.05 -3.91
N TYR A 495 27.85 21.19 -4.57
CA TYR A 495 28.68 22.33 -4.26
C TYR A 495 27.96 23.28 -3.31
N TRP A 496 28.71 23.89 -2.38
CA TRP A 496 28.19 24.87 -1.42
C TRP A 496 28.97 26.18 -1.50
N SER A 497 28.31 27.27 -1.06
CA SER A 497 28.91 28.60 -1.02
C SER A 497 29.88 28.79 0.18
N LYS A 498 30.03 29.99 0.73
CA LYS A 498 31.11 30.36 1.68
C LYS A 498 30.82 30.08 3.16
N ASP A 499 29.61 29.65 3.52
CA ASP A 499 29.17 29.56 4.91
C ASP A 499 28.76 28.13 5.35
N ASN A 500 28.76 27.90 6.67
CA ASN A 500 28.45 26.60 7.26
C ASN A 500 27.00 26.15 7.03
N ASN A 501 26.05 27.07 6.87
CA ASN A 501 24.66 26.71 6.55
C ASN A 501 24.57 26.17 5.12
N SER A 502 25.26 26.79 4.16
CA SER A 502 25.40 26.26 2.80
C SER A 502 26.03 24.87 2.80
N LYS A 503 27.07 24.65 3.62
CA LYS A 503 27.70 23.33 3.77
C LYS A 503 26.75 22.29 4.34
N GLU A 504 25.97 22.66 5.36
CA GLU A 504 24.98 21.76 5.97
C GLU A 504 23.88 21.39 4.97
N LEU A 505 23.31 22.37 4.27
CA LEU A 505 22.30 22.14 3.23
C LEU A 505 22.83 21.20 2.14
N ALA A 506 24.04 21.44 1.64
CA ALA A 506 24.67 20.57 0.65
C ALA A 506 24.89 19.16 1.17
N THR A 507 25.25 19.01 2.45
CA THR A 507 25.51 17.69 3.05
C THR A 507 24.21 16.88 3.15
N LEU A 508 23.11 17.51 3.55
CA LEU A 508 21.81 16.85 3.65
C LEU A 508 21.31 16.41 2.28
N ILE A 509 21.35 17.31 1.28
CA ILE A 509 20.94 17.00 -0.09
C ILE A 509 21.84 15.92 -0.70
N GLN A 510 23.16 16.03 -0.57
CA GLN A 510 24.10 15.05 -1.13
C GLN A 510 23.88 13.66 -0.54
N ASN A 511 23.64 13.57 0.78
CA ASN A 511 23.44 12.30 1.44
C ASN A 511 22.20 11.56 0.94
N LEU A 512 21.09 12.27 0.80
CA LEU A 512 19.85 11.70 0.28
C LEU A 512 19.98 11.37 -1.21
N LEU A 513 20.65 12.22 -2.01
CA LEU A 513 20.85 11.96 -3.43
C LEU A 513 21.60 10.65 -3.67
N TYR A 514 22.76 10.45 -3.04
CA TYR A 514 23.52 9.23 -3.31
C TYR A 514 22.79 7.97 -2.80
N GLN A 515 22.04 8.06 -1.70
CA GLN A 515 21.25 6.96 -1.14
C GLN A 515 20.07 6.59 -2.05
N GLU A 516 19.27 7.58 -2.44
CA GLU A 516 18.05 7.38 -3.24
C GLU A 516 18.34 6.96 -4.68
N LEU A 517 19.42 7.49 -5.26
CA LEU A 517 19.82 7.25 -6.63
C LEU A 517 20.76 6.05 -6.79
N GLY A 518 21.39 5.58 -5.70
CA GLY A 518 22.38 4.52 -5.74
C GLY A 518 23.57 4.89 -6.62
N THR A 519 24.00 6.15 -6.57
CA THR A 519 25.13 6.69 -7.35
C THR A 519 26.43 6.63 -6.56
N THR A 520 27.55 6.73 -7.27
CA THR A 520 28.83 7.03 -6.64
C THR A 520 28.72 8.35 -5.89
N ASN A 521 28.95 8.34 -4.57
CA ASN A 521 28.95 9.54 -3.75
C ASN A 521 30.27 10.29 -3.94
N ARG A 522 30.25 11.42 -4.65
CA ARG A 522 31.44 12.26 -4.88
C ARG A 522 31.59 13.37 -3.85
N GLY A 523 30.71 13.41 -2.86
CA GLY A 523 30.77 14.27 -1.68
C GLY A 523 30.30 15.71 -1.90
N VAL A 524 30.49 16.51 -0.84
CA VAL A 524 30.23 17.95 -0.86
C VAL A 524 31.53 18.74 -1.05
N LYS A 525 31.49 19.77 -1.90
CA LYS A 525 32.67 20.54 -2.30
C LYS A 525 32.38 22.04 -2.28
N SER A 526 33.38 22.88 -2.10
CA SER A 526 33.25 24.32 -2.35
C SER A 526 33.90 24.66 -3.69
N ASN A 527 33.29 25.57 -4.45
CA ASN A 527 33.87 26.12 -5.67
C ASN A 527 33.32 27.53 -5.92
N ASP A 528 34.01 28.33 -6.71
CA ASP A 528 33.70 29.76 -6.92
C ASP A 528 32.69 29.98 -8.06
N TYR A 529 31.55 29.26 -8.02
CA TYR A 529 30.49 29.42 -9.00
C TYR A 529 29.74 30.75 -8.82
N SER A 530 29.52 31.47 -9.93
CA SER A 530 28.91 32.81 -9.92
C SER A 530 27.54 32.84 -9.21
N VAL A 531 26.69 31.83 -9.43
CA VAL A 531 25.37 31.74 -8.79
C VAL A 531 25.46 31.55 -7.27
N LEU A 532 26.50 30.87 -6.77
CA LEU A 532 26.71 30.67 -5.33
C LEU A 532 27.39 31.87 -4.67
N ARG A 533 28.32 32.52 -5.38
CA ARG A 533 29.07 33.68 -4.86
C ARG A 533 28.17 34.91 -4.71
N ASN A 534 27.23 35.11 -5.63
CA ASN A 534 26.40 36.32 -5.71
C ASN A 534 25.08 36.25 -4.92
N THR A 535 24.72 35.10 -4.36
CA THR A 535 23.56 34.94 -3.47
C THR A 535 23.85 35.41 -2.04
N LYS A 536 22.83 35.94 -1.35
CA LYS A 536 22.92 36.46 0.03
C LYS A 536 22.46 35.47 1.11
N MET A 537 21.87 34.37 0.71
CA MET A 537 21.32 33.30 1.55
C MET A 537 22.15 32.00 1.38
N PRO A 538 21.96 30.98 2.25
CA PRO A 538 22.55 29.67 2.07
C PRO A 538 22.26 29.11 0.67
N ALA A 539 23.32 28.73 -0.04
CA ALA A 539 23.27 28.44 -1.46
C ALA A 539 24.06 27.18 -1.83
N VAL A 540 23.44 26.33 -2.66
CA VAL A 540 24.02 25.08 -3.14
C VAL A 540 23.81 24.90 -4.64
N LEU A 541 24.72 24.16 -5.27
CA LEU A 541 24.62 23.71 -6.66
C LEU A 541 24.72 22.18 -6.69
N VAL A 542 23.68 21.52 -7.17
CA VAL A 542 23.52 20.07 -7.18
C VAL A 542 23.87 19.53 -8.56
N GLU A 543 24.76 18.54 -8.62
CA GLU A 543 25.08 17.78 -9.83
C GLU A 543 24.45 16.39 -9.76
N LEU A 544 23.44 16.14 -10.61
CA LEU A 544 22.60 14.94 -10.56
C LEU A 544 23.28 13.65 -11.06
N GLY A 545 24.46 13.77 -11.66
CA GLY A 545 25.16 12.71 -12.38
C GLY A 545 25.93 13.28 -13.58
N PHE A 546 26.62 12.42 -14.33
CA PHE A 546 27.38 12.83 -15.52
C PHE A 546 26.63 12.42 -16.79
N LEU A 547 26.17 13.38 -17.60
CA LEU A 547 25.53 13.10 -18.90
C LEU A 547 26.48 12.41 -19.89
N SER A 548 27.78 12.65 -19.75
CA SER A 548 28.83 11.96 -20.51
C SER A 548 29.03 10.51 -20.11
N ASN A 549 28.49 10.06 -18.97
CA ASN A 549 28.56 8.67 -18.54
C ASN A 549 27.29 7.92 -18.92
N LYS A 550 27.41 6.84 -19.67
CA LYS A 550 26.26 6.09 -20.20
C LYS A 550 25.31 5.58 -19.10
N SER A 551 25.85 5.08 -17.98
CA SER A 551 25.04 4.57 -16.88
C SER A 551 24.24 5.68 -16.19
N ASP A 552 24.86 6.83 -15.92
CA ASP A 552 24.17 7.99 -15.34
C ASP A 552 23.15 8.57 -16.33
N SER A 553 23.53 8.73 -17.60
CA SER A 553 22.65 9.24 -18.66
C SER A 553 21.40 8.36 -18.87
N ASP A 554 21.57 7.03 -18.94
CA ASP A 554 20.44 6.10 -19.09
C ASP A 554 19.44 6.20 -17.94
N LYS A 555 19.94 6.36 -16.71
CA LYS A 555 19.10 6.60 -15.54
C LYS A 555 18.40 7.95 -15.63
N LEU A 556 19.14 9.02 -15.93
CA LEU A 556 18.63 10.40 -16.05
C LEU A 556 17.62 10.59 -17.18
N LYS A 557 17.55 9.71 -18.17
CA LYS A 557 16.46 9.70 -19.17
C LYS A 557 15.11 9.25 -18.61
N THR A 558 15.11 8.49 -17.52
CA THR A 558 13.87 7.90 -16.98
C THR A 558 13.14 8.85 -16.04
N THR A 559 11.83 8.96 -16.21
CA THR A 559 10.95 9.74 -15.31
C THR A 559 11.08 9.29 -13.85
N LYS A 560 11.23 7.98 -13.62
CA LYS A 560 11.38 7.41 -12.27
C LYS A 560 12.64 7.92 -11.56
N TYR A 561 13.76 8.02 -12.27
CA TYR A 561 15.01 8.48 -11.68
C TYR A 561 15.00 9.99 -11.42
N ARG A 562 14.42 10.78 -12.34
CA ARG A 562 14.20 12.23 -12.12
C ARG A 562 13.30 12.51 -10.94
N GLU A 563 12.26 11.71 -10.74
CA GLU A 563 11.38 11.81 -9.57
C GLU A 563 12.12 11.49 -8.26
N LYS A 564 12.97 10.45 -8.25
CA LYS A 564 13.84 10.14 -7.11
C LYS A 564 14.82 11.27 -6.79
N ALA A 565 15.44 11.85 -7.81
CA ALA A 565 16.36 12.97 -7.65
C ALA A 565 15.63 14.18 -7.04
N ALA A 566 14.44 14.49 -7.54
CA ALA A 566 13.59 15.55 -7.00
C ALA A 566 13.17 15.28 -5.56
N ASN A 567 12.82 14.04 -5.20
CA ASN A 567 12.51 13.66 -3.81
C ASN A 567 13.70 13.89 -2.88
N ALA A 568 14.89 13.42 -3.25
CA ALA A 568 16.09 13.57 -2.44
C ALA A 568 16.47 15.04 -2.21
N ILE A 569 16.35 15.90 -3.24
CA ILE A 569 16.58 17.34 -3.11
C ILE A 569 15.52 17.96 -2.18
N TYR A 570 14.24 17.67 -2.43
CA TYR A 570 13.13 18.16 -1.60
C TYR A 570 13.31 17.76 -0.13
N GLU A 571 13.56 16.49 0.17
CA GLU A 571 13.76 16.00 1.53
C GLU A 571 14.99 16.60 2.17
N GLY A 572 16.10 16.77 1.43
CA GLY A 572 17.30 17.43 1.94
C GLY A 572 17.05 18.88 2.34
N ILE A 573 16.21 19.60 1.58
CA ILE A 573 15.75 20.95 1.93
C ILE A 573 14.86 20.90 3.18
N VAL A 574 13.89 19.99 3.25
CA VAL A 574 13.01 19.85 4.42
C VAL A 574 13.80 19.52 5.69
N GLU A 575 14.76 18.60 5.63
CA GLU A 575 15.66 18.27 6.75
C GLU A 575 16.48 19.47 7.20
N TYR A 576 16.95 20.28 6.25
CA TYR A 576 17.70 21.49 6.56
C TYR A 576 16.86 22.49 7.36
N TYR A 577 15.61 22.72 6.95
CA TYR A 577 14.71 23.62 7.68
C TYR A 577 14.18 23.03 8.98
N ARG A 578 14.04 21.70 9.08
CA ARG A 578 13.61 21.04 10.31
C ARG A 578 14.56 21.29 11.49
N LYS A 579 15.83 21.56 11.21
CA LYS A 579 16.85 21.84 12.22
C LYS A 579 16.88 23.30 12.69
N ARG A 580 16.00 24.17 12.19
CA ARG A 580 16.07 25.63 12.39
C ARG A 580 14.90 26.17 13.19
#